data_AF-A0A1Z1GDQ1-F1
#
_entry.id   AF-A0A1Z1GDQ1-F1
#
_cell.length_a   1.000
_cell.length_b   1.000
_cell.length_c   1.000
_cell.angle_alpha   90.00
_cell.angle_beta   90.00
_cell.angle_gamma   90.00
#
_symmetry.space_group_name_H-M   'P 1'
#
loop_
_entity.id
_entity.type
_entity.pdbx_description
1 polymer ?
#
loop_
_entity_poly.entity_id
_entity_poly.type
_entity_poly.pdbx_seq_one_letter_code
_entity_poly.pdbx_strand_id
1 'polypeptide(L)'
;MRILKNNSILKLMNSYLIDASQPSNISYLWNFGSLLAVCLVIQIVTGVTLAMHFSPSILEAFNSVEHIINNNGLIIFYILGLLLFITIIQFKITRNNNLSLTRSNYSTKVKTQLNHITYKLNPWFITGFVDAEGSFSIIVIKDPRYKAGYRVEAIFSIALHKKDVAILENIQNFFEGAGKIKFETKRDVVSYVIRSKDQLSKILIPHFDSFPLITQKRADYLLFKQGFELIYNGAHLTSEGLIEILAIKSNLNLGLPSKLKEEFPNLPLIYRPLVLDSEIPTPHWIAGFTSGEGSFYVNISESSSTKSGSQVQLFFYISQHIRDKDLLVKFISYFGVGRYHPIKGKGWASYECNKFSDIITKIIPFFKEYPIEGIKHLDFESWCQIAKMVDTKEHLTPEGLAKIIKIKNSMNNGRVLDNQE
;
A
#
# COMPACT_ATOMS: atom_id res chain seq x y z
N MET A 1 -22.82 -17.96 -11.39
CA MET A 1 -23.89 -16.94 -11.49
C MET A 1 -25.01 -17.42 -12.43
N ARG A 2 -25.78 -18.46 -12.03
CA ARG A 2 -26.87 -18.99 -12.89
C ARG A 2 -28.12 -19.50 -12.14
N ILE A 3 -28.13 -19.47 -10.80
CA ILE A 3 -29.24 -20.01 -9.98
C ILE A 3 -30.31 -18.95 -9.67
N LEU A 4 -30.00 -17.65 -9.79
CA LEU A 4 -30.90 -16.54 -9.39
C LEU A 4 -32.03 -16.23 -10.40
N LYS A 5 -32.02 -16.80 -11.61
CA LYS A 5 -32.94 -16.39 -12.69
C LYS A 5 -34.24 -17.22 -12.79
N ASN A 6 -34.36 -18.34 -12.07
CA ASN A 6 -35.49 -19.26 -12.26
C ASN A 6 -36.66 -19.07 -11.29
N ASN A 7 -36.49 -18.33 -10.19
CA ASN A 7 -37.56 -18.10 -9.22
C ASN A 7 -38.10 -16.67 -9.33
N SER A 8 -39.39 -16.52 -9.68
CA SER A 8 -40.05 -15.22 -9.85
C SER A 8 -39.98 -14.35 -8.59
N ILE A 9 -40.10 -14.95 -7.40
CA ILE A 9 -39.98 -14.24 -6.11
C ILE A 9 -38.54 -13.75 -5.89
N LEU A 10 -37.54 -14.60 -6.13
CA LEU A 10 -36.13 -14.22 -5.98
C LEU A 10 -35.73 -13.15 -7.01
N LYS A 11 -36.31 -13.18 -8.21
CA LYS A 11 -36.12 -12.14 -9.24
C LYS A 11 -36.71 -10.80 -8.80
N LEU A 12 -37.91 -10.80 -8.22
CA LEU A 12 -38.56 -9.59 -7.70
C LEU A 12 -37.79 -8.99 -6.52
N MET A 13 -37.32 -9.85 -5.60
CA MET A 13 -36.45 -9.42 -4.50
C MET A 13 -35.12 -8.87 -5.02
N ASN A 14 -34.53 -9.48 -6.05
CA ASN A 14 -33.28 -9.00 -6.66
C ASN A 14 -33.46 -7.63 -7.32
N SER A 15 -34.56 -7.41 -8.05
CA SER A 15 -34.84 -6.12 -8.69
C SER A 15 -35.05 -4.98 -7.69
N TYR A 16 -35.58 -5.27 -6.51
CA TYR A 16 -35.83 -4.26 -5.47
C TYR A 16 -34.64 -4.04 -4.53
N LEU A 17 -33.84 -5.07 -4.25
CA LEU A 17 -32.73 -4.99 -3.30
C LEU A 17 -31.38 -4.65 -3.95
N ILE A 18 -31.16 -5.07 -5.20
CA ILE A 18 -29.88 -4.90 -5.89
C ILE A 18 -29.99 -3.88 -7.03
N ASP A 19 -31.07 -3.95 -7.82
CA ASP A 19 -31.20 -3.14 -9.04
C ASP A 19 -32.05 -1.85 -8.85
N ALA A 20 -32.43 -1.53 -7.60
CA ALA A 20 -33.20 -0.32 -7.33
C ALA A 20 -32.37 0.94 -7.63
N SER A 21 -32.69 1.60 -8.73
CA SER A 21 -32.11 2.89 -9.11
C SER A 21 -32.58 3.98 -8.15
N GLN A 22 -31.81 4.26 -7.10
CA GLN A 22 -32.05 5.45 -6.30
C GLN A 22 -31.50 6.68 -7.04
N PRO A 23 -32.27 7.77 -7.14
CA PRO A 23 -31.79 8.99 -7.77
C PRO A 23 -30.57 9.51 -7.02
N SER A 24 -29.50 9.84 -7.76
CA SER A 24 -28.19 10.24 -7.24
C SER A 24 -28.16 11.57 -6.50
N ASN A 25 -29.30 12.26 -6.39
CA ASN A 25 -29.41 13.63 -5.87
C ASN A 25 -30.26 13.77 -4.59
N ILE A 26 -30.60 12.66 -3.91
CA ILE A 26 -31.23 12.73 -2.59
C ILE A 26 -30.14 12.65 -1.53
N SER A 27 -30.03 13.70 -0.70
CA SER A 27 -29.06 13.71 0.39
C SER A 27 -29.41 12.64 1.43
N TYR A 28 -28.39 12.04 2.06
CA TYR A 28 -28.58 11.09 3.16
C TYR A 28 -29.50 11.66 4.26
N LEU A 29 -29.39 12.98 4.51
CA LEU A 29 -30.22 13.70 5.48
C LEU A 29 -31.72 13.65 5.12
N TRP A 30 -32.07 13.67 3.83
CA TRP A 30 -33.46 13.61 3.37
C TRP A 30 -34.06 12.21 3.57
N ASN A 31 -33.33 11.15 3.27
CA ASN A 31 -33.78 9.76 3.52
C ASN A 31 -33.82 9.43 5.02
N PHE A 32 -32.88 9.96 5.80
CA PHE A 32 -32.88 9.80 7.26
C PHE A 32 -34.05 10.56 7.91
N GLY A 33 -34.30 11.78 7.45
CA GLY A 33 -35.40 12.62 7.94
C GLY A 33 -36.78 12.04 7.67
N SER A 34 -37.02 11.52 6.46
CA SER A 34 -38.32 10.89 6.13
C SER A 34 -38.57 9.61 6.94
N LEU A 35 -37.52 8.82 7.20
CA LEU A 35 -37.61 7.62 8.03
C LEU A 35 -37.90 7.95 9.50
N LEU A 36 -37.27 9.00 10.04
CA LEU A 36 -37.54 9.50 11.39
C LEU A 36 -38.97 10.03 11.51
N ALA A 37 -39.48 10.74 10.50
CA ALA A 37 -40.85 11.24 10.49
C ALA A 37 -41.88 10.10 10.54
N VAL A 38 -41.68 9.03 9.76
CA VAL A 38 -42.55 7.84 9.80
C VAL A 38 -42.46 7.14 11.17
N CYS A 39 -41.25 7.00 11.71
CA CYS A 39 -41.04 6.40 13.03
C CYS A 39 -41.77 7.21 14.13
N LEU A 40 -41.69 8.53 14.06
CA LEU A 40 -42.36 9.43 15.01
C LEU A 40 -43.88 9.34 14.92
N VAL A 41 -44.46 9.33 13.71
CA VAL A 41 -45.91 9.16 13.51
C VAL A 41 -46.39 7.85 14.13
N ILE A 42 -45.65 6.76 13.90
CA ILE A 42 -45.97 5.44 14.47
C ILE A 42 -45.88 5.47 16.01
N GLN A 43 -44.86 6.10 16.58
CA GLN A 43 -44.71 6.25 18.02
C GLN A 43 -45.85 7.06 18.65
N ILE A 44 -46.28 8.15 17.99
CA ILE A 44 -47.40 8.98 18.46
C ILE A 44 -48.71 8.19 18.44
N VAL A 45 -49.01 7.51 17.32
CA VAL A 45 -50.24 6.71 17.21
C VAL A 45 -50.27 5.60 18.24
N THR A 46 -49.15 4.86 18.39
CA THR A 46 -49.05 3.77 19.37
C THR A 46 -49.17 4.30 20.80
N GLY A 47 -48.52 5.42 21.12
CA GLY A 47 -48.59 6.06 22.43
C GLY A 47 -50.01 6.54 22.78
N VAL A 48 -50.73 7.12 21.82
CA VAL A 48 -52.13 7.55 22.01
C VAL A 48 -53.04 6.34 22.22
N THR A 49 -52.88 5.27 21.44
CA THR A 49 -53.68 4.05 21.64
C THR A 49 -53.43 3.43 23.01
N LEU A 50 -52.18 3.37 23.48
CA LEU A 50 -51.89 2.88 24.84
C LEU A 50 -52.50 3.79 25.91
N ALA A 51 -52.44 5.11 25.74
CA ALA A 51 -53.01 6.06 26.68
C ALA A 51 -54.55 5.96 26.76
N MET A 52 -55.23 5.71 25.63
CA MET A 52 -56.69 5.52 25.60
C MET A 52 -57.16 4.29 26.37
N HIS A 53 -56.30 3.27 26.50
CA HIS A 53 -56.60 2.04 27.23
C HIS A 53 -55.98 2.00 28.65
N PHE A 54 -55.46 3.12 29.13
CA PHE A 54 -54.94 3.24 30.48
C PHE A 54 -56.07 3.16 31.51
N SER A 55 -56.02 2.16 32.41
CA SER A 55 -56.90 2.07 33.57
C SER A 55 -56.09 2.30 34.85
N PRO A 56 -56.54 3.19 35.76
CA PRO A 56 -55.83 3.51 36.99
C PRO A 56 -55.97 2.44 38.09
N SER A 57 -56.82 1.42 37.90
CA SER A 57 -57.00 0.32 38.87
C SER A 57 -56.26 -0.94 38.42
N ILE A 58 -55.53 -1.57 39.36
CA ILE A 58 -54.71 -2.76 39.08
C ILE A 58 -55.58 -3.94 38.62
N LEU A 59 -56.81 -4.05 39.14
CA LEU A 59 -57.71 -5.17 38.84
C LEU A 59 -58.31 -5.08 37.42
N GLU A 60 -58.62 -3.87 36.94
CA GLU A 60 -59.16 -3.67 35.59
C GLU A 60 -58.08 -3.53 34.51
N ALA A 61 -56.84 -3.21 34.90
CA ALA A 61 -55.71 -3.14 33.99
C ALA A 61 -55.45 -4.48 33.27
N PHE A 62 -55.64 -5.63 33.96
CA PHE A 62 -55.49 -6.95 33.35
C PHE A 62 -56.54 -7.24 32.27
N ASN A 63 -57.82 -6.91 32.53
CA ASN A 63 -58.89 -7.07 31.56
C ASN A 63 -58.71 -6.16 30.32
N SER A 64 -58.16 -4.96 30.53
CA SER A 64 -57.82 -4.03 29.43
C SER A 64 -56.72 -4.59 28.52
N VAL A 65 -55.66 -5.16 29.10
CA VAL A 65 -54.57 -5.78 28.34
C VAL A 65 -55.05 -7.03 27.59
N GLU A 66 -55.86 -7.88 28.22
CA GLU A 66 -56.43 -9.07 27.58
C GLU A 66 -57.34 -8.71 26.39
N HIS A 67 -58.15 -7.66 26.53
CA HIS A 67 -58.98 -7.12 25.44
C HIS A 67 -58.13 -6.62 24.26
N ILE A 68 -57.01 -5.93 24.50
CA ILE A 68 -56.10 -5.47 23.43
C ILE A 68 -55.45 -6.66 22.72
N ILE A 69 -55.00 -7.68 23.45
CA ILE A 69 -54.31 -8.85 22.88
C ILE A 69 -55.27 -9.66 21.98
N ASN A 70 -56.53 -9.83 22.40
CA ASN A 70 -57.53 -10.57 21.62
C ASN A 70 -58.12 -9.77 20.44
N ASN A 71 -58.18 -8.43 20.52
CA ASN A 71 -58.77 -7.60 19.47
C ASN A 71 -57.68 -6.94 18.59
N ASN A 72 -57.08 -7.74 17.70
CA ASN A 72 -56.07 -7.34 16.70
C ASN A 72 -54.74 -6.75 17.24
N GLY A 73 -54.54 -6.62 18.56
CA GLY A 73 -53.32 -6.06 19.14
C GLY A 73 -52.06 -6.85 18.80
N LEU A 74 -52.16 -8.18 18.74
CA LEU A 74 -51.04 -9.04 18.35
C LEU A 74 -50.55 -8.74 16.90
N ILE A 75 -51.49 -8.50 15.97
CA ILE A 75 -51.19 -8.18 14.56
C ILE A 75 -50.50 -6.82 14.47
N ILE A 76 -50.91 -5.84 15.28
CA ILE A 76 -50.28 -4.51 15.34
C ILE A 76 -48.82 -4.63 15.82
N PHE A 77 -48.54 -5.44 16.85
CA PHE A 77 -47.16 -5.69 17.31
C PHE A 77 -46.30 -6.38 16.24
N TYR A 78 -46.87 -7.34 15.48
CA TYR A 78 -46.15 -7.98 14.37
C TYR A 78 -45.85 -7.01 13.22
N ILE A 79 -46.79 -6.13 12.86
CA ILE A 79 -46.59 -5.12 11.81
C ILE A 79 -45.53 -4.10 12.24
N LEU A 80 -45.58 -3.64 13.50
CA LEU A 80 -44.58 -2.74 14.08
C LEU A 80 -43.19 -3.38 14.09
N GLY A 81 -43.09 -4.66 14.49
CA GLY A 81 -41.84 -5.42 14.45
C GLY A 81 -41.29 -5.63 13.04
N LEU A 82 -42.16 -5.92 12.06
CA LEU A 82 -41.77 -6.07 10.66
C LEU A 82 -41.26 -4.76 10.07
N LEU A 83 -41.89 -3.62 10.40
CA LEU A 83 -41.43 -2.29 9.99
C LEU A 83 -40.06 -1.96 10.56
N LEU A 84 -39.82 -2.29 11.84
CA LEU A 84 -38.53 -2.05 12.51
C LEU A 84 -37.42 -2.96 11.95
N PHE A 85 -37.75 -4.17 11.53
CA PHE A 85 -36.83 -5.04 10.83
C PHE A 85 -36.46 -4.52 9.42
N ILE A 86 -37.45 -3.99 8.69
CA ILE A 86 -37.23 -3.36 7.37
C ILE A 86 -36.34 -2.12 7.49
N THR A 87 -36.53 -1.28 8.52
CA THR A 87 -35.67 -0.10 8.73
C THR A 87 -34.22 -0.47 9.05
N ILE A 88 -33.99 -1.55 9.82
CA ILE A 88 -32.64 -2.08 10.09
C ILE A 88 -31.97 -2.61 8.81
N ILE A 89 -32.71 -3.30 7.95
CA ILE A 89 -32.20 -3.77 6.65
C ILE A 89 -31.83 -2.58 5.75
N GLN A 90 -32.68 -1.56 5.67
CA GLN A 90 -32.40 -0.34 4.90
C GLN A 90 -31.18 0.41 5.43
N PHE A 91 -30.99 0.47 6.75
CA PHE A 91 -29.79 1.07 7.35
C PHE A 91 -28.52 0.28 6.99
N LYS A 92 -28.57 -1.05 6.99
CA LYS A 92 -27.44 -1.91 6.63
C LYS A 92 -27.09 -1.84 5.14
N ILE A 93 -28.09 -1.78 4.25
CA ILE A 93 -27.90 -1.58 2.80
C ILE A 93 -27.31 -0.20 2.53
N THR A 94 -27.82 0.85 3.18
CA THR A 94 -27.32 2.22 3.04
C THR A 94 -25.87 2.37 3.54
N ARG A 95 -25.51 1.70 4.64
CA ARG A 95 -24.12 1.66 5.13
C ARG A 95 -23.18 0.91 4.17
N ASN A 96 -23.62 -0.19 3.56
CA ASN A 96 -22.82 -0.94 2.59
C ASN A 96 -22.65 -0.17 1.26
N ASN A 97 -23.69 0.53 0.81
CA ASN A 97 -23.63 1.39 -0.37
C ASN A 97 -22.74 2.62 -0.12
N ASN A 98 -22.65 3.14 1.11
CA ASN A 98 -21.68 4.20 1.43
C ASN A 98 -20.22 3.68 1.53
N LEU A 99 -19.97 2.42 1.89
CA LEU A 99 -18.64 1.81 1.78
C LEU A 99 -18.21 1.57 0.32
N SER A 100 -19.16 1.42 -0.61
CA SER A 100 -18.87 1.35 -2.06
C SER A 100 -18.87 2.74 -2.73
N LEU A 101 -19.70 3.70 -2.30
CA LEU A 101 -19.77 5.06 -2.83
C LEU A 101 -18.63 5.96 -2.33
N THR A 102 -18.12 5.76 -1.11
CA THR A 102 -16.85 6.41 -0.68
C THR A 102 -15.64 5.85 -1.43
N ARG A 103 -15.68 4.59 -1.88
CA ARG A 103 -14.68 4.02 -2.81
C ARG A 103 -14.86 4.49 -4.24
N SER A 104 -16.09 4.70 -4.69
CA SER A 104 -16.40 5.13 -6.05
C SER A 104 -16.06 6.62 -6.26
N ASN A 105 -16.46 7.50 -5.35
CA ASN A 105 -16.36 8.96 -5.57
C ASN A 105 -14.98 9.57 -5.29
N TYR A 106 -14.08 8.87 -4.59
CA TYR A 106 -12.64 9.20 -4.60
C TYR A 106 -11.97 8.73 -5.90
N SER A 107 -12.50 7.70 -6.56
CA SER A 107 -11.93 7.17 -7.81
C SER A 107 -12.43 7.89 -9.07
N THR A 108 -13.61 8.50 -9.08
CA THR A 108 -14.17 9.14 -10.30
C THR A 108 -13.85 10.62 -10.47
N LYS A 109 -13.46 11.37 -9.43
CA LYS A 109 -13.20 12.82 -9.57
C LYS A 109 -11.77 13.16 -10.02
N VAL A 110 -10.83 12.22 -9.94
CA VAL A 110 -9.47 12.31 -10.53
C VAL A 110 -9.44 11.75 -11.96
N LYS A 111 -10.47 11.01 -12.38
CA LYS A 111 -10.46 10.22 -13.62
C LYS A 111 -10.96 10.96 -14.87
N THR A 112 -11.48 12.17 -14.73
CA THR A 112 -12.12 12.89 -15.85
C THR A 112 -11.25 13.93 -16.55
N GLN A 113 -9.92 13.92 -16.32
CA GLN A 113 -8.97 14.72 -17.12
C GLN A 113 -7.67 13.99 -17.52
N LEU A 114 -7.61 12.66 -17.43
CA LEU A 114 -6.53 11.86 -18.00
C LEU A 114 -7.12 10.82 -18.94
N ASN A 115 -7.15 11.17 -20.23
CA ASN A 115 -7.36 10.19 -21.29
C ASN A 115 -6.38 9.02 -21.07
N HIS A 116 -6.95 7.81 -21.01
CA HIS A 116 -6.29 6.54 -20.74
C HIS A 116 -5.12 6.27 -21.70
N ILE A 117 -3.93 6.78 -21.36
CA ILE A 117 -2.69 6.03 -21.56
C ILE A 117 -2.44 5.36 -20.21
N THR A 118 -2.85 4.09 -20.09
CA THR A 118 -2.53 3.29 -18.91
C THR A 118 -1.01 3.09 -18.94
N TYR A 119 -0.25 3.96 -18.29
CA TYR A 119 1.19 3.82 -18.17
C TYR A 119 1.46 2.53 -17.41
N LYS A 120 1.80 1.47 -18.15
CA LYS A 120 2.11 0.17 -17.58
C LYS A 120 3.56 0.20 -17.14
N LEU A 121 3.79 0.11 -15.83
CA LEU A 121 5.15 0.03 -15.28
C LEU A 121 5.93 -1.09 -15.96
N ASN A 122 7.18 -0.81 -16.30
CA ASN A 122 8.07 -1.81 -16.86
C ASN A 122 8.33 -2.92 -15.82
N PRO A 123 8.29 -4.21 -16.18
CA PRO A 123 8.53 -5.29 -15.22
C PRO A 123 9.88 -5.18 -14.53
N TRP A 124 10.93 -4.77 -15.23
CA TRP A 124 12.25 -4.57 -14.64
C TRP A 124 12.33 -3.34 -13.75
N PHE A 125 11.52 -2.31 -14.00
CA PHE A 125 11.35 -1.20 -13.05
C PHE A 125 10.80 -1.72 -11.71
N ILE A 126 9.76 -2.56 -11.75
CA ILE A 126 9.20 -3.19 -10.56
C ILE A 126 10.25 -4.03 -9.83
N THR A 127 11.00 -4.86 -10.56
CA THR A 127 12.09 -5.67 -9.99
C THR A 127 13.14 -4.79 -9.31
N GLY A 128 13.59 -3.72 -9.96
CA GLY A 128 14.56 -2.77 -9.39
C GLY A 128 14.02 -2.08 -8.14
N PHE A 129 12.76 -1.62 -8.19
CA PHE A 129 12.11 -0.99 -7.05
C PHE A 129 11.94 -1.94 -5.86
N VAL A 130 11.69 -3.22 -6.12
CA VAL A 130 11.61 -4.27 -5.09
C VAL A 130 12.98 -4.64 -4.56
N ASP A 131 14.01 -4.65 -5.41
CA ASP A 131 15.42 -4.75 -4.98
C ASP A 131 15.83 -3.61 -4.05
N ALA A 132 15.16 -2.45 -4.10
CA ALA A 132 15.30 -1.38 -3.12
C ALA A 132 14.40 -1.60 -1.89
N GLU A 133 13.08 -1.53 -2.06
CA GLU A 133 12.11 -1.30 -0.97
C GLU A 133 11.29 -2.55 -0.58
N GLY A 134 11.43 -3.63 -1.34
CA GLY A 134 10.62 -4.83 -1.16
C GLY A 134 11.09 -5.74 -0.01
N SER A 135 10.17 -6.53 0.52
CA SER A 135 10.46 -7.55 1.52
C SER A 135 9.66 -8.81 1.28
N PHE A 136 10.35 -9.95 1.36
CA PHE A 136 9.77 -11.29 1.33
C PHE A 136 9.90 -11.88 2.73
N SER A 137 8.78 -12.29 3.33
CA SER A 137 8.72 -12.65 4.74
C SER A 137 7.87 -13.90 4.96
N ILE A 138 8.34 -14.76 5.87
CA ILE A 138 7.52 -15.82 6.46
C ILE A 138 7.29 -15.45 7.93
N ILE A 139 6.02 -15.32 8.29
CA ILE A 139 5.57 -15.05 9.65
C ILE A 139 5.18 -16.36 10.31
N VAL A 140 5.67 -16.59 11.53
CA VAL A 140 5.33 -17.74 12.37
C VAL A 140 4.87 -17.18 13.71
N ILE A 141 3.61 -17.39 14.06
CA ILE A 141 2.97 -16.86 15.28
C ILE A 141 2.37 -18.03 16.05
N LYS A 142 2.67 -18.12 17.35
CA LYS A 142 2.09 -19.13 18.24
C LYS A 142 0.58 -18.95 18.29
N ASP A 143 -0.16 -20.00 17.96
CA ASP A 143 -1.62 -19.98 17.92
C ASP A 143 -2.15 -21.39 18.24
N PRO A 144 -2.72 -21.60 19.44
CA PRO A 144 -3.12 -22.93 19.90
C PRO A 144 -4.29 -23.54 19.10
N ARG A 145 -4.94 -22.75 18.23
CA ARG A 145 -6.01 -23.24 17.34
C ARG A 145 -5.47 -24.08 16.18
N TYR A 146 -4.18 -23.98 15.89
CA TYR A 146 -3.53 -24.75 14.82
C TYR A 146 -2.95 -26.05 15.40
N LYS A 147 -3.06 -27.15 14.66
CA LYS A 147 -2.58 -28.48 15.10
C LYS A 147 -1.08 -28.49 15.45
N ALA A 148 -0.27 -27.80 14.66
CA ALA A 148 1.16 -27.63 14.91
C ALA A 148 1.49 -26.58 15.99
N GLY A 149 0.48 -25.94 16.61
CA GLY A 149 0.64 -24.90 17.62
C GLY A 149 1.00 -23.51 17.08
N TYR A 150 1.12 -23.37 15.76
CA TYR A 150 1.58 -22.16 15.09
C TYR A 150 0.76 -21.84 13.84
N ARG A 151 0.47 -20.56 13.65
CA ARG A 151 0.02 -19.98 12.38
C ARG A 151 1.24 -19.55 11.57
N VAL A 152 1.31 -20.02 10.33
CA VAL A 152 2.39 -19.71 9.39
C VAL A 152 1.83 -19.00 8.17
N GLU A 153 2.42 -17.86 7.79
CA GLU A 153 1.99 -17.06 6.63
C GLU A 153 3.18 -16.56 5.82
N ALA A 154 3.12 -16.74 4.50
CA ALA A 154 4.02 -16.11 3.55
C ALA A 154 3.47 -14.73 3.16
N ILE A 155 4.32 -13.71 3.18
CA ILE A 155 3.96 -12.32 2.95
C ILE A 155 5.02 -11.65 2.07
N PHE A 156 4.55 -10.99 1.01
CA PHE A 156 5.33 -9.98 0.31
C PHE A 156 4.83 -8.59 0.68
N SER A 157 5.74 -7.65 0.91
CA SER A 157 5.38 -6.27 1.24
C SER A 157 6.37 -5.24 0.74
N ILE A 158 5.86 -4.04 0.44
CA ILE A 158 6.63 -2.81 0.23
C ILE A 158 6.06 -1.79 1.21
N ALA A 159 6.89 -1.14 2.01
CA ALA A 159 6.47 -0.14 2.98
C ALA A 159 7.19 1.20 2.70
N LEU A 160 6.42 2.25 2.44
CA LEU A 160 6.91 3.57 2.08
C LEU A 160 6.30 4.65 2.97
N HIS A 161 6.78 5.88 2.86
CA HIS A 161 6.10 7.02 3.45
C HIS A 161 4.74 7.25 2.78
N LYS A 162 3.72 7.72 3.52
CA LYS A 162 2.34 7.92 3.02
C LYS A 162 2.23 8.76 1.75
N LYS A 163 3.20 9.65 1.55
CA LYS A 163 3.31 10.57 0.42
C LYS A 163 3.51 9.81 -0.90
N ASP A 164 4.14 8.64 -0.84
CA ASP A 164 4.44 7.78 -2.00
C ASP A 164 3.34 6.71 -2.20
N VAL A 165 2.10 6.97 -1.78
CA VAL A 165 0.99 6.01 -1.99
C VAL A 165 0.71 5.75 -3.48
N ALA A 166 0.86 6.77 -4.33
CA ALA A 166 0.56 6.65 -5.76
C ALA A 166 1.44 5.58 -6.47
N ILE A 167 2.72 5.45 -6.10
CA ILE A 167 3.56 4.39 -6.67
C ILE A 167 3.12 3.00 -6.19
N LEU A 168 2.63 2.87 -4.95
CA LEU A 168 2.06 1.60 -4.47
C LEU A 168 0.77 1.23 -5.21
N GLU A 169 -0.08 2.21 -5.54
CA GLU A 169 -1.28 2.00 -6.37
C GLU A 169 -0.90 1.54 -7.79
N ASN A 170 0.12 2.15 -8.38
CA ASN A 170 0.64 1.74 -9.68
C ASN A 170 1.22 0.32 -9.65
N ILE A 171 1.98 -0.04 -8.60
CA ILE A 171 2.50 -1.40 -8.40
C ILE A 171 1.35 -2.40 -8.21
N GLN A 172 0.32 -2.04 -7.44
CA GLN A 172 -0.87 -2.89 -7.28
C GLN A 172 -1.58 -3.11 -8.62
N ASN A 173 -1.73 -2.06 -9.44
CA ASN A 173 -2.32 -2.16 -10.77
C ASN A 173 -1.45 -3.02 -11.71
N PHE A 174 -0.12 -2.91 -11.62
CA PHE A 174 0.81 -3.77 -12.36
C PHE A 174 0.58 -5.25 -12.05
N PHE A 175 0.38 -5.60 -10.77
CA PHE A 175 0.04 -6.94 -10.33
C PHE A 175 -1.46 -7.26 -10.42
N GLU A 176 -2.18 -6.69 -11.39
CA GLU A 176 -3.59 -6.99 -11.69
C GLU A 176 -4.53 -6.81 -10.48
N GLY A 177 -4.22 -5.84 -9.61
CA GLY A 177 -4.98 -5.57 -8.40
C GLY A 177 -4.66 -6.51 -7.22
N ALA A 178 -3.65 -7.38 -7.35
CA ALA A 178 -3.25 -8.28 -6.28
C ALA A 178 -2.80 -7.54 -5.02
N GLY A 179 -3.01 -8.14 -3.84
CA GLY A 179 -2.65 -7.52 -2.57
C GLY A 179 -3.58 -6.40 -2.11
N LYS A 180 -3.14 -5.69 -1.08
CA LYS A 180 -3.86 -4.56 -0.47
C LYS A 180 -2.87 -3.49 -0.03
N ILE A 181 -3.25 -2.22 -0.20
CA ILE A 181 -2.58 -1.07 0.39
C ILE A 181 -3.18 -0.83 1.78
N LYS A 182 -2.32 -0.66 2.78
CA LYS A 182 -2.67 -0.46 4.18
C LYS A 182 -1.97 0.78 4.72
N PHE A 183 -2.74 1.68 5.29
CA PHE A 183 -2.21 2.84 6.01
C PHE A 183 -1.97 2.45 7.47
N GLU A 184 -0.80 2.81 8.00
CA GLU A 184 -0.54 2.69 9.42
C GLU A 184 -1.13 3.91 10.15
N THR A 185 -1.90 3.70 11.21
CA THR A 185 -2.63 4.79 11.88
C THR A 185 -1.76 5.70 12.74
N LYS A 186 -0.58 5.22 13.16
CA LYS A 186 0.30 5.91 14.13
C LYS A 186 1.58 6.45 13.51
N ARG A 187 1.83 6.17 12.23
CA ARG A 187 3.07 6.52 11.53
C ARG A 187 2.71 6.99 10.14
N ASP A 188 3.54 7.86 9.56
CA ASP A 188 3.39 8.29 8.18
C ASP A 188 3.86 7.22 7.19
N VAL A 189 3.45 5.98 7.41
CA VAL A 189 3.82 4.80 6.63
C VAL A 189 2.59 4.20 5.97
N VAL A 190 2.74 3.84 4.70
CA VAL A 190 1.78 3.08 3.92
C VAL A 190 2.47 1.83 3.39
N SER A 191 1.78 0.70 3.42
CA SER A 191 2.33 -0.58 2.97
C SER A 191 1.45 -1.27 1.96
N TYR A 192 2.05 -1.66 0.83
CA TYR A 192 1.47 -2.61 -0.10
C TYR A 192 1.81 -4.03 0.35
N VAL A 193 0.81 -4.92 0.44
CA VAL A 193 1.03 -6.27 0.97
C VAL A 193 0.22 -7.33 0.23
N ILE A 194 0.89 -8.41 -0.20
CA ILE A 194 0.28 -9.62 -0.74
C ILE A 194 0.42 -10.77 0.26
N ARG A 195 -0.71 -11.37 0.64
CA ARG A 195 -0.77 -12.53 1.57
C ARG A 195 -1.52 -13.74 0.99
N SER A 196 -2.34 -13.52 -0.04
CA SER A 196 -3.17 -14.60 -0.59
C SER A 196 -2.27 -15.63 -1.26
N LYS A 197 -2.41 -16.91 -0.88
CA LYS A 197 -1.63 -18.00 -1.48
C LYS A 197 -1.80 -18.03 -3.01
N ASP A 198 -3.02 -17.81 -3.50
CA ASP A 198 -3.31 -17.78 -4.93
C ASP A 198 -2.64 -16.61 -5.65
N GLN A 199 -2.61 -15.42 -5.03
CA GLN A 199 -1.96 -14.26 -5.64
C GLN A 199 -0.43 -14.40 -5.61
N LEU A 200 0.11 -14.96 -4.53
CA LEU A 200 1.55 -15.26 -4.45
C LEU A 200 1.96 -16.27 -5.52
N SER A 201 1.22 -17.37 -5.69
CA SER A 201 1.57 -18.42 -6.65
C SER A 201 1.31 -18.06 -8.11
N LYS A 202 0.22 -17.33 -8.41
CA LYS A 202 -0.19 -17.06 -9.80
C LYS A 202 0.37 -15.76 -10.36
N ILE A 203 0.78 -14.82 -9.51
CA ILE A 203 1.15 -13.46 -9.93
C ILE A 203 2.56 -13.10 -9.46
N LEU A 204 2.80 -13.09 -8.14
CA LEU A 204 4.07 -12.59 -7.58
C LEU A 204 5.27 -13.48 -7.92
N ILE A 205 5.16 -14.80 -7.66
CA ILE A 205 6.26 -15.74 -7.87
C ILE A 205 6.63 -15.82 -9.36
N PRO A 206 5.68 -16.00 -10.31
CA PRO A 206 5.99 -16.02 -11.73
C PRO A 206 6.70 -14.75 -12.23
N HIS A 207 6.37 -13.59 -11.66
CA HIS A 207 7.06 -12.34 -11.99
C HIS A 207 8.54 -12.39 -11.60
N PHE A 208 8.88 -12.71 -10.35
CA PHE A 208 10.29 -12.74 -9.92
C PHE A 208 11.08 -13.96 -10.40
N ASP A 209 10.41 -15.01 -10.86
CA ASP A 209 11.05 -16.09 -11.62
C ASP A 209 11.47 -15.60 -13.02
N SER A 210 10.63 -14.79 -13.66
CA SER A 210 10.87 -14.24 -15.01
C SER A 210 11.78 -13.01 -15.01
N PHE A 211 11.74 -12.22 -13.93
CA PHE A 211 12.49 -10.99 -13.73
C PHE A 211 13.26 -11.07 -12.40
N PRO A 212 14.35 -11.84 -12.33
CA PRO A 212 15.04 -12.12 -11.08
C PRO A 212 15.64 -10.87 -10.44
N LEU A 213 15.49 -10.78 -9.12
CA LEU A 213 16.21 -9.80 -8.29
C LEU A 213 17.71 -10.02 -8.40
N ILE A 214 18.49 -8.94 -8.27
CA ILE A 214 19.96 -9.02 -8.42
C ILE A 214 20.72 -8.67 -7.14
N THR A 215 20.07 -8.04 -6.15
CA THR A 215 20.69 -7.80 -4.84
C THR A 215 20.70 -9.06 -3.98
N GLN A 216 21.31 -8.99 -2.80
CA GLN A 216 21.23 -10.02 -1.77
C GLN A 216 19.79 -10.38 -1.36
N LYS A 217 18.78 -9.55 -1.70
CA LYS A 217 17.36 -9.85 -1.53
C LYS A 217 16.88 -11.02 -2.39
N ARG A 218 17.59 -11.34 -3.48
CA ARG A 218 17.32 -12.55 -4.27
C ARG A 218 17.41 -13.81 -3.42
N ALA A 219 18.39 -13.89 -2.51
CA ALA A 219 18.49 -15.04 -1.60
C ALA A 219 17.27 -15.13 -0.67
N ASP A 220 16.78 -13.99 -0.17
CA ASP A 220 15.57 -13.94 0.64
C ASP A 220 14.33 -14.36 -0.16
N TYR A 221 14.22 -13.93 -1.43
CA TYR A 221 13.16 -14.39 -2.33
C TYR A 221 13.21 -15.91 -2.58
N LEU A 222 14.39 -16.49 -2.81
CA LEU A 222 14.54 -17.93 -3.05
C LEU A 222 14.14 -18.75 -1.81
N LEU A 223 14.59 -18.34 -0.62
CA LEU A 223 14.16 -18.95 0.65
C LEU A 223 12.67 -18.77 0.88
N PHE A 224 12.13 -17.58 0.60
CA PHE A 224 10.70 -17.31 0.67
C PHE A 224 9.90 -18.24 -0.25
N LYS A 225 10.35 -18.45 -1.50
CA LYS A 225 9.70 -19.33 -2.46
C LYS A 225 9.69 -20.78 -1.96
N GLN A 226 10.82 -21.28 -1.47
CA GLN A 226 10.93 -22.61 -0.88
C GLN A 226 9.97 -22.79 0.30
N GLY A 227 9.95 -21.84 1.25
CA GLY A 227 9.03 -21.90 2.39
C GLY A 227 7.57 -21.72 1.97
N PHE A 228 7.29 -20.92 0.94
CA PHE A 228 5.95 -20.77 0.38
C PHE A 228 5.43 -22.07 -0.24
N GLU A 229 6.25 -22.85 -0.94
CA GLU A 229 5.84 -24.14 -1.49
C GLU A 229 5.37 -25.11 -0.40
N LEU A 230 6.07 -25.18 0.73
CA LEU A 230 5.65 -25.96 1.91
C LEU A 230 4.32 -25.44 2.49
N ILE A 231 4.14 -24.12 2.53
CA ILE A 231 2.88 -23.50 2.99
C ILE A 231 1.73 -23.80 2.02
N TYR A 232 1.99 -23.73 0.71
CA TYR A 232 1.02 -23.96 -0.35
C TYR A 232 0.47 -25.38 -0.30
N ASN A 233 1.38 -26.36 -0.14
CA ASN A 233 1.08 -27.79 -0.06
C ASN A 233 0.54 -28.25 1.31
N GLY A 234 0.42 -27.35 2.29
CA GLY A 234 -0.14 -27.69 3.60
C GLY A 234 0.84 -28.32 4.59
N ALA A 235 2.13 -28.45 4.25
CA ALA A 235 3.15 -29.06 5.12
C ALA A 235 3.28 -28.33 6.47
N HIS A 236 3.09 -27.01 6.48
CA HIS A 236 3.07 -26.16 7.69
C HIS A 236 2.03 -26.56 8.76
N LEU A 237 1.09 -27.46 8.45
CA LEU A 237 0.09 -27.98 9.39
C LEU A 237 0.61 -29.17 10.23
N THR A 238 1.79 -29.69 9.90
CA THR A 238 2.47 -30.79 10.60
C THR A 238 3.67 -30.26 11.40
N SER A 239 4.08 -31.00 12.43
CA SER A 239 5.26 -30.63 13.23
C SER A 239 6.53 -30.66 12.40
N GLU A 240 6.66 -31.66 11.53
CA GLU A 240 7.80 -31.87 10.63
C GLU A 240 7.93 -30.72 9.63
N GLY A 241 6.83 -30.39 8.93
CA GLY A 241 6.83 -29.27 7.97
C GLY A 241 6.99 -27.90 8.63
N LEU A 242 6.53 -27.72 9.87
CA LEU A 242 6.81 -26.50 10.65
C LEU A 242 8.32 -26.37 10.94
N ILE A 243 9.00 -27.46 11.34
CA ILE A 243 10.44 -27.46 11.60
C ILE A 243 11.22 -27.09 10.34
N GLU A 244 10.83 -27.63 9.18
CA GLU A 244 11.44 -27.29 7.89
C GLU A 244 11.28 -25.80 7.55
N ILE A 245 10.07 -25.24 7.73
CA ILE A 245 9.82 -23.81 7.50
C ILE A 245 10.61 -22.93 8.50
N LEU A 246 10.75 -23.34 9.76
CA LEU A 246 11.56 -22.63 10.74
C LEU A 246 13.05 -22.62 10.37
N ALA A 247 13.56 -23.72 9.80
CA ALA A 247 14.93 -23.80 9.29
C ALA A 247 15.15 -22.90 8.07
N ILE A 248 14.19 -22.80 7.15
CA ILE A 248 14.22 -21.82 6.06
C ILE A 248 14.19 -20.40 6.62
N LYS A 249 13.26 -20.13 7.54
CA LYS A 249 13.08 -18.81 8.15
C LYS A 249 14.32 -18.36 8.93
N SER A 250 15.10 -19.27 9.52
CA SER A 250 16.32 -18.92 10.26
C SER A 250 17.38 -18.24 9.39
N ASN A 251 17.33 -18.46 8.08
CA ASN A 251 18.22 -17.86 7.07
C ASN A 251 17.56 -16.72 6.27
N LEU A 252 16.29 -16.42 6.53
CA LEU A 252 15.51 -15.39 5.83
C LEU A 252 15.56 -14.07 6.61
N ASN A 253 15.93 -12.97 5.95
CA ASN A 253 16.03 -11.64 6.55
C ASN A 253 16.86 -11.64 7.86
N LEU A 254 16.25 -11.30 9.00
CA LEU A 254 16.88 -11.27 10.33
C LEU A 254 16.83 -12.62 11.06
N GLY A 255 16.32 -13.67 10.41
CA GLY A 255 16.23 -15.01 10.96
C GLY A 255 15.09 -15.20 11.97
N LEU A 256 15.32 -16.08 12.94
CA LEU A 256 14.36 -16.39 14.01
C LEU A 256 14.45 -15.42 15.20
N PRO A 257 13.32 -14.95 15.74
CA PRO A 257 13.26 -14.33 17.07
C PRO A 257 13.85 -15.24 18.15
N SER A 258 14.44 -14.65 19.21
CA SER A 258 15.07 -15.38 20.32
C SER A 258 14.19 -16.48 20.91
N LYS A 259 12.92 -16.15 21.19
CA LYS A 259 11.93 -17.09 21.73
C LYS A 259 11.74 -18.34 20.86
N LEU A 260 11.79 -18.21 19.53
CA LEU A 260 11.68 -19.36 18.63
C LEU A 260 12.98 -20.16 18.56
N LYS A 261 14.15 -19.53 18.73
CA LYS A 261 15.44 -20.24 18.83
C LYS A 261 15.51 -21.11 20.09
N GLU A 262 14.97 -20.61 21.20
CA GLU A 262 14.90 -21.36 22.46
C GLU A 262 13.92 -22.53 22.40
N GLU A 263 12.75 -22.35 21.78
CA GLU A 263 11.75 -23.41 21.64
C GLU A 263 12.15 -24.49 20.61
N PHE A 264 12.97 -24.12 19.61
CA PHE A 264 13.45 -25.01 18.55
C PHE A 264 14.98 -24.93 18.41
N PRO A 265 15.75 -25.50 19.36
CA PRO A 265 17.21 -25.37 19.38
C PRO A 265 17.93 -26.17 18.27
N ASN A 266 17.32 -27.26 17.80
CA ASN A 266 17.91 -28.20 16.86
C ASN A 266 17.14 -28.20 15.53
N LEU A 267 17.34 -27.16 14.72
CA LEU A 267 16.76 -27.07 13.38
C LEU A 267 17.67 -27.73 12.32
N PRO A 268 17.11 -28.30 11.25
CA PRO A 268 17.91 -28.78 10.13
C PRO A 268 18.70 -27.63 9.49
N LEU A 269 19.86 -27.97 8.92
CA LEU A 269 20.72 -27.00 8.25
C LEU A 269 20.14 -26.63 6.89
N ILE A 270 19.90 -25.33 6.68
CA ILE A 270 19.55 -24.75 5.39
C ILE A 270 20.62 -23.72 5.04
N TYR A 271 21.12 -23.75 3.82
CA TYR A 271 22.10 -22.78 3.34
C TYR A 271 21.41 -21.61 2.67
N ARG A 272 21.82 -20.39 3.02
CA ARG A 272 21.39 -19.19 2.31
C ARG A 272 21.97 -19.21 0.88
N PRO A 273 21.14 -19.10 -0.18
CA PRO A 273 21.64 -19.08 -1.54
C PRO A 273 22.65 -17.96 -1.77
N LEU A 274 23.75 -18.26 -2.46
CA LEU A 274 24.72 -17.26 -2.88
C LEU A 274 24.17 -16.48 -4.08
N VAL A 275 24.13 -15.16 -3.97
CA VAL A 275 23.86 -14.26 -5.09
C VAL A 275 25.20 -13.77 -5.60
N LEU A 276 25.70 -14.41 -6.65
CA LEU A 276 26.99 -14.08 -7.26
C LEU A 276 26.79 -13.21 -8.49
N ASP A 277 27.56 -12.13 -8.56
CA ASP A 277 27.89 -11.36 -9.77
C ASP A 277 26.76 -11.15 -10.79
N SER A 278 25.56 -10.82 -10.31
CA SER A 278 24.44 -10.49 -11.20
C SER A 278 24.76 -9.23 -12.02
N GLU A 279 24.65 -9.33 -13.34
CA GLU A 279 24.71 -8.16 -14.24
C GLU A 279 23.45 -7.31 -14.11
N ILE A 280 23.57 -6.01 -14.38
CA ILE A 280 22.41 -5.12 -14.43
C ILE A 280 21.59 -5.48 -15.68
N PRO A 281 20.34 -5.94 -15.53
CA PRO A 281 19.60 -6.56 -16.64
C PRO A 281 19.12 -5.54 -17.69
N THR A 282 18.83 -4.31 -17.27
CA THR A 282 18.31 -3.26 -18.13
C THR A 282 18.37 -1.90 -17.42
N PRO A 283 18.45 -0.78 -18.16
CA PRO A 283 18.32 0.56 -17.60
C PRO A 283 17.04 0.78 -16.78
N HIS A 284 15.93 0.11 -17.12
CA HIS A 284 14.68 0.23 -16.35
C HIS A 284 14.82 -0.29 -14.92
N TRP A 285 15.67 -1.30 -14.70
CA TRP A 285 15.97 -1.80 -13.36
C TRP A 285 16.70 -0.75 -12.53
N ILE A 286 17.65 -0.02 -13.13
CA ILE A 286 18.34 1.09 -12.46
C ILE A 286 17.35 2.19 -12.09
N ALA A 287 16.42 2.55 -12.98
CA ALA A 287 15.40 3.55 -12.68
C ALA A 287 14.50 3.12 -11.50
N GLY A 288 14.07 1.86 -11.47
CA GLY A 288 13.33 1.29 -10.34
C GLY A 288 14.12 1.32 -9.04
N PHE A 289 15.36 0.81 -9.06
CA PHE A 289 16.23 0.76 -7.89
C PHE A 289 16.55 2.16 -7.35
N THR A 290 16.86 3.11 -8.24
CA THR A 290 17.10 4.52 -7.89
C THR A 290 15.85 5.19 -7.31
N SER A 291 14.66 4.81 -7.77
CA SER A 291 13.40 5.34 -7.21
C SER A 291 13.24 4.98 -5.73
N GLY A 292 13.80 3.86 -5.25
CA GLY A 292 13.87 3.54 -3.82
C GLY A 292 15.13 4.09 -3.13
N GLU A 293 16.33 3.72 -3.59
CA GLU A 293 17.61 3.94 -2.88
C GLU A 293 18.41 5.17 -3.34
N GLY A 294 17.98 5.81 -4.43
CA GLY A 294 18.64 6.96 -5.03
C GLY A 294 18.42 8.27 -4.28
N SER A 295 19.30 9.25 -4.47
CA SER A 295 19.12 10.60 -3.96
C SER A 295 19.67 11.66 -4.93
N PHE A 296 18.87 12.71 -5.15
CA PHE A 296 19.24 13.89 -5.92
C PHE A 296 19.40 15.07 -4.96
N TYR A 297 20.64 15.48 -4.74
CA TYR A 297 20.99 16.44 -3.70
C TYR A 297 21.71 17.65 -4.28
N VAL A 298 21.47 18.81 -3.68
CA VAL A 298 22.20 20.05 -3.98
C VAL A 298 22.87 20.53 -2.69
N ASN A 299 24.19 20.64 -2.73
CA ASN A 299 24.98 21.29 -1.69
C ASN A 299 25.15 22.77 -2.04
N ILE A 300 24.99 23.64 -1.04
CA ILE A 300 25.32 25.06 -1.14
C ILE A 300 26.21 25.37 0.05
N SER A 301 27.43 25.80 -0.20
CA SER A 301 28.42 26.15 0.83
C SER A 301 28.98 27.53 0.57
N GLU A 302 29.38 28.23 1.63
CA GLU A 302 30.04 29.54 1.50
C GLU A 302 31.32 29.43 0.67
N SER A 303 31.55 30.43 -0.19
CA SER A 303 32.77 30.48 -1.00
C SER A 303 33.14 31.92 -1.34
N SER A 304 34.29 32.36 -0.81
CA SER A 304 34.88 33.67 -1.09
C SER A 304 35.37 33.81 -2.53
N SER A 305 35.51 32.71 -3.29
CA SER A 305 35.99 32.72 -4.68
C SER A 305 34.89 32.99 -5.71
N THR A 306 33.62 33.06 -5.28
CA THR A 306 32.46 33.25 -6.16
C THR A 306 31.82 34.61 -5.96
N LYS A 307 31.35 35.26 -7.03
CA LYS A 307 30.66 36.57 -6.94
C LYS A 307 29.37 36.52 -6.12
N SER A 308 28.70 35.37 -6.11
CA SER A 308 27.50 35.13 -5.30
C SER A 308 27.81 34.83 -3.83
N GLY A 309 29.09 34.66 -3.45
CA GLY A 309 29.50 34.29 -2.10
C GLY A 309 29.22 32.83 -1.72
N SER A 310 28.78 32.00 -2.66
CA SER A 310 28.46 30.59 -2.42
C SER A 310 28.81 29.70 -3.60
N GLN A 311 29.30 28.50 -3.30
CA GLN A 311 29.47 27.40 -4.24
C GLN A 311 28.21 26.53 -4.27
N VAL A 312 27.69 26.25 -5.46
CA VAL A 312 26.59 25.31 -5.69
C VAL A 312 27.14 24.03 -6.30
N GLN A 313 26.85 22.88 -5.70
CA GLN A 313 27.28 21.57 -6.20
C GLN A 313 26.09 20.61 -6.25
N LEU A 314 26.00 19.85 -7.33
CA LEU A 314 24.99 18.81 -7.49
C LEU A 314 25.61 17.45 -7.19
N PHE A 315 24.85 16.61 -6.50
CA PHE A 315 25.23 15.25 -6.16
C PHE A 315 24.11 14.28 -6.52
N PHE A 316 24.50 13.17 -7.13
CA PHE A 316 23.67 11.98 -7.27
C PHE A 316 24.28 10.84 -6.48
N TYR A 317 23.46 10.16 -5.68
CA TYR A 317 23.86 9.01 -4.88
C TYR A 317 22.92 7.83 -5.09
N ILE A 318 23.46 6.62 -4.97
CA ILE A 318 22.68 5.40 -4.70
C ILE A 318 23.34 4.76 -3.48
N SER A 319 22.60 4.64 -2.38
CA SER A 319 23.12 4.04 -1.14
C SER A 319 22.70 2.58 -1.04
N GLN A 320 23.54 1.74 -0.44
CA GLN A 320 23.19 0.35 -0.15
C GLN A 320 24.06 -0.23 0.96
N HIS A 321 23.60 -1.30 1.60
CA HIS A 321 24.41 -2.06 2.54
C HIS A 321 25.63 -2.68 1.84
N ILE A 322 26.77 -2.78 2.52
CA ILE A 322 28.04 -3.26 1.94
C ILE A 322 28.01 -4.71 1.46
N ARG A 323 26.96 -5.46 1.82
CA ARG A 323 26.69 -6.82 1.31
C ARG A 323 26.42 -6.84 -0.19
N ASP A 324 26.04 -5.70 -0.77
CA ASP A 324 25.81 -5.47 -2.19
C ASP A 324 26.87 -4.50 -2.76
N LYS A 325 28.09 -4.50 -2.19
CA LYS A 325 29.19 -3.64 -2.65
C LYS A 325 29.45 -3.77 -4.15
N ASP A 326 29.44 -4.99 -4.67
CA ASP A 326 29.76 -5.25 -6.07
C ASP A 326 28.75 -4.60 -7.02
N LEU A 327 27.47 -4.54 -6.62
CA LEU A 327 26.45 -3.79 -7.34
C LEU A 327 26.76 -2.28 -7.38
N LEU A 328 27.19 -1.70 -6.25
CA LEU A 328 27.57 -0.28 -6.22
C LEU A 328 28.76 0.02 -7.14
N VAL A 329 29.73 -0.90 -7.21
CA VAL A 329 30.86 -0.80 -8.14
C VAL A 329 30.39 -0.94 -9.59
N LYS A 330 29.42 -1.82 -9.87
CA LYS A 330 28.83 -2.00 -11.21
C LYS A 330 28.16 -0.75 -11.74
N PHE A 331 27.60 0.13 -10.89
CA PHE A 331 27.09 1.42 -11.37
C PHE A 331 28.20 2.29 -11.98
N ILE A 332 29.42 2.23 -11.45
CA ILE A 332 30.57 3.00 -11.98
C ILE A 332 30.89 2.54 -13.40
N SER A 333 31.01 1.22 -13.61
CA SER A 333 31.26 0.67 -14.94
C SER A 333 30.08 0.90 -15.89
N TYR A 334 28.84 0.82 -15.39
CA TYR A 334 27.64 1.02 -16.20
C TYR A 334 27.51 2.46 -16.71
N PHE A 335 27.65 3.45 -15.82
CA PHE A 335 27.58 4.86 -16.21
C PHE A 335 28.88 5.37 -16.85
N GLY A 336 30.00 4.68 -16.61
CA GLY A 336 31.34 5.12 -17.00
C GLY A 336 31.85 6.33 -16.22
N VAL A 337 31.16 6.71 -15.14
CA VAL A 337 31.44 7.88 -14.30
C VAL A 337 31.11 7.57 -12.84
N GLY A 338 31.45 8.49 -11.94
CA GLY A 338 31.19 8.35 -10.51
C GLY A 338 32.23 7.49 -9.78
N ARG A 339 31.95 7.21 -8.50
CA ARG A 339 32.87 6.49 -7.62
C ARG A 339 32.12 5.71 -6.54
N TYR A 340 32.80 4.72 -5.98
CA TYR A 340 32.35 4.02 -4.77
C TYR A 340 32.81 4.80 -3.53
N HIS A 341 31.92 4.96 -2.56
CA HIS A 341 32.20 5.63 -1.30
C HIS A 341 31.71 4.81 -0.09
N PRO A 342 32.61 4.22 0.71
CA PRO A 342 32.23 3.49 1.92
C PRO A 342 31.95 4.43 3.09
N ILE A 343 30.86 4.19 3.81
CA ILE A 343 30.54 4.92 5.05
C ILE A 343 31.16 4.19 6.24
N LYS A 344 32.24 4.75 6.79
CA LYS A 344 33.00 4.15 7.89
C LYS A 344 32.10 3.82 9.09
N GLY A 345 32.23 2.60 9.60
CA GLY A 345 31.62 2.16 10.86
C GLY A 345 30.12 1.85 10.82
N LYS A 346 29.46 1.89 9.66
CA LYS A 346 27.99 1.69 9.59
C LYS A 346 27.52 0.50 8.73
N GLY A 347 28.41 -0.18 8.00
CA GLY A 347 28.01 -1.28 7.10
C GLY A 347 27.30 -0.81 5.82
N TRP A 348 27.38 0.48 5.50
CA TRP A 348 26.76 1.09 4.32
C TRP A 348 27.82 1.66 3.38
N ALA A 349 27.47 1.78 2.11
CA ALA A 349 28.26 2.45 1.10
C ALA A 349 27.35 3.09 0.06
N SER A 350 27.92 3.93 -0.79
CA SER A 350 27.22 4.59 -1.89
C SER A 350 28.01 4.52 -3.19
N TYR A 351 27.28 4.49 -4.30
CA TYR A 351 27.76 5.04 -5.56
C TYR A 351 27.49 6.55 -5.55
N GLU A 352 28.48 7.36 -5.96
CA GLU A 352 28.37 8.82 -5.98
C GLU A 352 28.82 9.40 -7.32
N CYS A 353 28.05 10.34 -7.86
CA CYS A 353 28.46 11.18 -8.98
C CYS A 353 28.18 12.65 -8.66
N ASN A 354 29.24 13.45 -8.54
CA ASN A 354 29.18 14.87 -8.18
C ASN A 354 29.93 15.80 -9.15
N LYS A 355 30.64 15.23 -10.13
CA LYS A 355 31.31 16.01 -11.17
C LYS A 355 30.25 16.52 -12.14
N PHE A 356 30.15 17.85 -12.26
CA PHE A 356 29.06 18.49 -13.02
C PHE A 356 29.01 18.07 -14.49
N SER A 357 30.16 17.92 -15.16
CA SER A 357 30.20 17.46 -16.56
C SER A 357 29.57 16.06 -16.71
N ASP A 358 29.83 15.17 -15.76
CA ASP A 358 29.37 13.79 -15.79
C ASP A 358 27.86 13.73 -15.49
N ILE A 359 27.38 14.60 -14.59
CA ILE A 359 25.96 14.78 -14.31
C ILE A 359 25.18 15.20 -15.57
N ILE A 360 25.64 16.25 -16.27
CA ILE A 360 24.94 16.78 -17.44
C ILE A 360 25.00 15.82 -18.64
N THR A 361 26.12 15.11 -18.82
CA THR A 361 26.33 14.27 -20.01
C THR A 361 25.91 12.81 -19.85
N LYS A 362 25.81 12.30 -18.62
CA LYS A 362 25.50 10.88 -18.35
C LYS A 362 24.27 10.72 -17.47
N ILE A 363 24.24 11.34 -16.28
CA ILE A 363 23.22 11.05 -15.26
C ILE A 363 21.85 11.64 -15.64
N ILE A 364 21.77 12.93 -15.97
CA ILE A 364 20.50 13.57 -16.35
C ILE A 364 19.92 12.92 -17.62
N PRO A 365 20.67 12.76 -18.72
CA PRO A 365 20.13 12.12 -19.93
C PRO A 365 19.59 10.73 -19.65
N PHE A 366 20.29 9.93 -18.83
CA PHE A 366 19.85 8.59 -18.46
C PHE A 366 18.48 8.60 -17.79
N PHE A 367 18.27 9.41 -16.74
CA PHE A 367 16.99 9.44 -16.02
C PHE A 367 15.89 10.26 -16.74
N LYS A 368 16.24 10.99 -17.80
CA LYS A 368 15.25 11.54 -18.75
C LYS A 368 14.74 10.49 -19.73
N GLU A 369 15.61 9.55 -20.13
CA GLU A 369 15.23 8.40 -20.97
C GLU A 369 14.53 7.29 -20.17
N TYR A 370 15.01 7.02 -18.95
CA TYR A 370 14.48 6.01 -18.04
C TYR A 370 13.99 6.66 -16.73
N PRO A 371 12.72 7.12 -16.70
CA PRO A 371 12.23 7.98 -15.64
C PRO A 371 12.20 7.30 -14.26
N ILE A 372 12.55 8.09 -13.25
CA ILE A 372 12.28 7.82 -11.84
C ILE A 372 10.79 8.01 -11.58
N GLU A 373 10.21 7.19 -10.69
CA GLU A 373 8.80 7.28 -10.28
C GLU A 373 8.65 7.72 -8.82
N GLY A 374 7.41 8.00 -8.41
CA GLY A 374 7.08 8.47 -7.07
C GLY A 374 7.48 9.94 -6.86
N ILE A 375 7.48 10.40 -5.60
CA ILE A 375 7.78 11.82 -5.33
C ILE A 375 9.22 12.18 -5.70
N LYS A 376 10.13 11.21 -5.64
CA LYS A 376 11.53 11.40 -6.02
C LYS A 376 11.69 11.89 -7.46
N HIS A 377 10.72 11.60 -8.33
CA HIS A 377 10.66 12.20 -9.67
C HIS A 377 10.63 13.74 -9.61
N LEU A 378 9.84 14.32 -8.70
CA LEU A 378 9.75 15.77 -8.54
C LEU A 378 11.08 16.37 -8.03
N ASP A 379 11.80 15.62 -7.18
CA ASP A 379 13.14 15.98 -6.73
C ASP A 379 14.14 15.94 -7.88
N PHE A 380 14.09 14.92 -8.73
CA PHE A 380 14.90 14.84 -9.94
C PHE A 380 14.63 16.01 -10.88
N GLU A 381 13.37 16.40 -11.11
CA GLU A 381 13.03 17.55 -11.97
C GLU A 381 13.55 18.88 -11.40
N SER A 382 13.37 19.07 -10.08
CA SER A 382 13.89 20.25 -9.38
C SER A 382 15.43 20.31 -9.44
N TRP A 383 16.07 19.15 -9.32
CA TRP A 383 17.52 18.99 -9.46
C TRP A 383 18.00 19.30 -10.88
N CYS A 384 17.29 18.83 -11.92
CA CYS A 384 17.57 19.16 -13.32
C CYS A 384 17.42 20.66 -13.59
N GLN A 385 16.43 21.31 -12.99
CA GLN A 385 16.25 22.76 -13.11
C GLN A 385 17.46 23.51 -12.53
N ILE A 386 17.93 23.12 -11.34
CA ILE A 386 19.15 23.69 -10.75
C ILE A 386 20.36 23.40 -11.63
N ALA A 387 20.47 22.19 -12.18
CA ALA A 387 21.57 21.82 -13.08
C ALA A 387 21.63 22.75 -14.30
N LYS A 388 20.48 23.06 -14.90
CA LYS A 388 20.37 24.03 -16.01
C LYS A 388 20.84 25.42 -15.60
N MET A 389 20.45 25.91 -14.43
CA MET A 389 20.91 27.21 -13.90
C MET A 389 22.41 27.23 -13.60
N VAL A 390 22.98 26.09 -13.22
CA VAL A 390 24.44 25.95 -13.05
C VAL A 390 25.14 25.99 -14.40
N ASP A 391 24.57 25.34 -15.41
CA ASP A 391 25.09 25.31 -16.78
C ASP A 391 25.11 26.71 -17.42
N THR A 392 24.01 27.46 -17.30
CA THR A 392 23.86 28.86 -17.78
C THR A 392 24.60 29.89 -16.92
N LYS A 393 25.34 29.45 -15.90
CA LYS A 393 26.11 30.29 -14.95
C LYS A 393 25.27 31.24 -14.08
N GLU A 394 23.94 31.10 -14.03
CA GLU A 394 23.06 31.90 -13.18
C GLU A 394 23.40 31.76 -11.69
N HIS A 395 23.88 30.60 -11.25
CA HIS A 395 24.32 30.36 -9.87
C HIS A 395 25.45 31.29 -9.36
N LEU A 396 26.12 32.01 -10.27
CA LEU A 396 27.18 32.98 -9.93
C LEU A 396 26.64 34.37 -9.58
N THR A 397 25.34 34.63 -9.76
CA THR A 397 24.70 35.89 -9.36
C THR A 397 23.90 35.73 -8.06
N PRO A 398 23.77 36.78 -7.23
CA PRO A 398 22.93 36.74 -6.03
C PRO A 398 21.48 36.35 -6.32
N GLU A 399 20.91 36.86 -7.43
CA GLU A 399 19.52 36.58 -7.82
C GLU A 399 19.33 35.12 -8.26
N GLY A 400 20.28 34.58 -9.03
CA GLY A 400 20.26 33.18 -9.45
C GLY A 400 20.47 32.24 -8.26
N LEU A 401 21.37 32.58 -7.34
CA LEU A 401 21.56 31.84 -6.09
C LEU A 401 20.29 31.84 -5.24
N ALA A 402 19.62 32.98 -5.06
CA ALA A 402 18.37 33.07 -4.31
C ALA A 402 17.27 32.15 -4.90
N LYS A 403 17.17 32.10 -6.23
CA LYS A 403 16.27 31.15 -6.93
C LYS A 403 16.65 29.70 -6.67
N ILE A 404 17.93 29.34 -6.75
CA ILE A 404 18.42 27.98 -6.46
C ILE A 404 18.11 27.57 -5.02
N ILE A 405 18.33 28.47 -4.05
CA ILE A 405 18.01 28.23 -2.63
C ILE A 405 16.51 27.94 -2.47
N LYS A 406 15.65 28.72 -3.12
CA LYS A 406 14.19 28.51 -3.09
C LYS A 406 13.81 27.13 -3.62
N ILE A 407 14.38 26.70 -4.76
CA ILE A 407 14.11 25.37 -5.33
C ILE A 407 14.65 24.28 -4.41
N LYS A 408 15.90 24.39 -3.93
CA LYS A 408 16.50 23.42 -3.00
C LYS A 408 15.66 23.23 -1.73
N ASN A 409 15.09 24.31 -1.19
CA ASN A 409 14.28 24.25 0.02
C ASN A 409 12.93 23.53 -0.19
N SER A 410 12.46 23.36 -1.42
CA SER A 410 11.27 22.56 -1.75
C SER A 410 11.58 21.15 -2.24
N MET A 411 12.85 20.72 -2.19
CA MET A 411 13.28 19.37 -2.54
C MET A 411 13.37 18.45 -1.32
N ASN A 412 13.26 17.14 -1.57
CA ASN A 412 13.49 16.06 -0.62
C ASN A 412 12.62 16.25 0.65
N ASN A 413 13.24 16.43 1.81
CA ASN A 413 12.55 16.64 3.09
C ASN A 413 11.78 17.97 3.16
N GLY A 414 12.17 18.96 2.37
CA GLY A 414 11.46 20.24 2.30
C GLY A 414 10.24 20.21 1.38
N ARG A 415 10.00 19.10 0.67
CA ARG A 415 8.88 18.97 -0.24
C ARG A 415 7.57 18.76 0.53
N VAL A 416 6.76 19.80 0.55
CA VAL A 416 5.37 19.75 1.00
C VAL A 416 4.50 19.31 -0.18
N LEU A 417 3.76 18.22 0.00
CA LEU A 417 2.65 17.92 -0.90
C LEU A 417 1.42 18.65 -0.37
N ASP A 418 0.75 19.40 -1.24
CA ASP A 418 -0.59 19.88 -0.92
C ASP A 418 -1.46 18.65 -0.73
N ASN A 419 -1.84 18.39 0.53
CA ASN A 419 -2.89 17.43 0.81
C ASN A 419 -4.15 18.05 0.20
N GLN A 420 -4.55 17.59 -0.98
CA GLN A 420 -5.92 17.81 -1.42
C GLN A 420 -6.82 17.05 -0.44
N GLU A 421 -7.51 17.82 0.40
CA GLU A 421 -8.47 17.37 1.43
C GLU A 421 -9.52 16.39 0.89
#